data_AF-A0A975I354-F1
#
_entry.id   AF-A0A975I354-F1
#
_cell.length_a   1.000
_cell.length_b   1.000
_cell.length_c   1.000
_cell.angle_alpha   90.00
_cell.angle_beta   90.00
_cell.angle_gamma   90.00
#
_symmetry.space_group_name_H-M   'P 1'
#
loop_
_entity.id
_entity.type
_entity.pdbx_description
1 polymer ?
#
loop_
_entity_poly.entity_id
_entity_poly.type
_entity_poly.pdbx_seq_one_letter_code
_entity_poly.pdbx_strand_id
1 'polypeptide(L)'
;MLELLEQALLPFNLPLTIALGAVMLFWLVVLLGFIGIDTFDVDLTPEALDAETFSLPDLIGKLTNAADIPVTIIISLYTLFLWMASLLGNYYLNPMQSNLIGLAILGGGLFVSLALTKAITQPEVRQGKDDGDKE
;
A
#
# COMPACT_ATOMS: atom_id res chain seq x y z
N MET A 1 -19.63 -9.30 13.77
CA MET A 1 -18.36 -9.80 13.19
C MET A 1 -18.55 -10.32 11.77
N LEU A 2 -19.57 -11.15 11.49
CA LEU A 2 -19.88 -11.59 10.13
C LEU A 2 -20.27 -10.45 9.18
N GLU A 3 -20.90 -9.40 9.68
CA GLU A 3 -21.27 -8.21 8.88
C GLU A 3 -20.08 -7.57 8.15
N LEU A 4 -18.90 -7.51 8.79
CA LEU A 4 -17.70 -6.96 8.15
C LEU A 4 -17.14 -7.90 7.09
N LEU A 5 -17.29 -9.22 7.28
CA LEU A 5 -16.89 -10.21 6.30
C LEU A 5 -17.82 -10.18 5.08
N GLU A 6 -19.12 -10.03 5.30
CA GLU A 6 -20.10 -9.81 4.24
C GLU A 6 -19.82 -8.51 3.48
N GLN A 7 -19.52 -7.42 4.19
CA GLN A 7 -19.12 -6.15 3.60
C GLN A 7 -17.84 -6.26 2.76
N ALA A 8 -16.88 -7.08 3.18
CA ALA A 8 -15.63 -7.32 2.46
C ALA A 8 -15.85 -8.09 1.14
N LEU A 9 -16.92 -8.87 1.06
CA LEU A 9 -17.32 -9.65 -0.12
C LEU A 9 -18.26 -8.88 -1.06
N LEU A 10 -18.70 -7.68 -0.69
CA LEU A 10 -19.50 -6.84 -1.59
C LEU A 10 -18.68 -6.35 -2.79
N PRO A 11 -19.32 -6.10 -3.94
CA PRO A 11 -18.63 -5.73 -5.18
C PRO A 11 -17.68 -4.53 -5.07
N PHE A 12 -18.01 -3.55 -4.22
CA PHE A 12 -17.18 -2.35 -4.01
C PHE A 12 -15.84 -2.67 -3.34
N ASN A 13 -15.83 -3.61 -2.39
CA ASN A 13 -14.63 -3.97 -1.62
C ASN A 13 -13.93 -5.20 -2.19
N LEU A 14 -14.63 -6.00 -3.00
CA LEU A 14 -14.14 -7.28 -3.51
C LEU A 14 -12.76 -7.17 -4.21
N PRO A 15 -12.49 -6.18 -5.09
CA PRO A 15 -11.17 -6.05 -5.70
C PRO A 15 -10.05 -5.83 -4.67
N LEU A 16 -10.32 -5.01 -3.64
CA LEU A 16 -9.36 -4.75 -2.56
C LEU A 16 -9.21 -5.96 -1.64
N THR A 17 -10.27 -6.71 -1.38
CA THR A 17 -10.22 -7.95 -0.59
C THR A 17 -9.39 -9.02 -1.31
N ILE A 18 -9.53 -9.14 -2.63
CA ILE A 18 -8.70 -10.03 -3.46
C ILE A 18 -7.24 -9.57 -3.43
N ALA A 19 -6.98 -8.27 -3.57
CA ALA A 19 -5.62 -7.72 -3.49
C ALA A 19 -4.97 -8.01 -2.13
N LEU A 20 -5.71 -7.82 -1.03
CA LEU A 20 -5.25 -8.17 0.31
C LEU A 20 -4.99 -9.68 0.44
N GLY A 21 -5.86 -10.52 -0.12
CA GLY A 21 -5.66 -11.96 -0.17
C GLY A 21 -4.37 -12.36 -0.91
N ALA A 22 -4.05 -11.69 -2.03
CA ALA A 22 -2.82 -11.90 -2.76
C ALA A 22 -1.58 -11.48 -1.95
N VAL A 23 -1.65 -10.35 -1.24
CA VAL A 23 -0.59 -9.91 -0.30
C VAL A 23 -0.37 -10.95 0.80
N MET A 24 -1.45 -11.46 1.40
CA MET A 24 -1.35 -12.51 2.43
C MET A 24 -0.74 -13.80 1.87
N LEU A 25 -1.13 -14.21 0.67
CA LEU A 25 -0.57 -15.38 -0.01
C LEU A 25 0.92 -15.20 -0.31
N PHE A 26 1.33 -14.02 -0.79
CA PHE A 26 2.75 -13.67 -0.96
C PHE A 26 3.53 -13.88 0.34
N TRP A 27 3.02 -13.35 1.46
CA TRP A 27 3.66 -13.51 2.75
C TRP A 27 3.74 -14.97 3.21
N LEU A 28 2.74 -15.80 2.93
CA LEU A 28 2.82 -17.24 3.21
C LEU A 28 3.94 -17.92 2.42
N VAL A 29 4.11 -17.58 1.14
CA VAL A 29 5.17 -18.13 0.29
C VAL A 29 6.56 -17.70 0.78
N VAL A 30 6.70 -16.43 1.19
CA VAL A 30 7.93 -15.88 1.79
C VAL A 30 8.28 -16.58 3.10
N LEU A 31 7.30 -16.77 4.00
CA LEU A 31 7.50 -17.43 5.30
C LEU A 31 7.90 -18.90 5.16
N LEU A 32 7.40 -19.58 4.12
CA LEU A 32 7.80 -20.94 3.79
C LEU A 32 9.19 -21.02 3.14
N GLY A 33 9.82 -19.88 2.85
CA GLY A 33 11.16 -19.81 2.27
C GLY A 33 11.21 -20.14 0.78
N PHE A 34 10.07 -20.15 0.07
CA PHE A 34 10.05 -20.39 -1.37
C PHE A 34 10.63 -19.21 -2.17
N ILE A 35 10.45 -17.98 -1.67
CA ILE A 35 10.96 -16.74 -2.28
C ILE A 35 11.52 -15.80 -1.20
N GLY A 36 12.50 -14.96 -1.56
CA GLY A 36 13.05 -13.93 -0.68
C GLY A 36 12.23 -12.64 -0.67
N ILE A 37 12.44 -11.79 0.33
CA ILE A 37 11.74 -10.49 0.48
C ILE A 37 12.04 -9.53 -0.69
N ASP A 38 13.24 -9.64 -1.27
CA ASP A 38 13.74 -8.79 -2.35
C ASP A 38 13.44 -9.35 -3.75
N THR A 39 12.65 -10.42 -3.85
CA THR A 39 12.34 -11.09 -5.14
C THR A 39 11.67 -10.15 -6.17
N PHE A 40 10.98 -9.11 -5.70
CA PHE A 40 10.32 -8.11 -6.54
C PHE A 40 11.08 -6.79 -6.63
N ASP A 41 12.23 -6.68 -5.98
CA ASP A 41 13.14 -5.52 -6.09
C ASP A 41 14.12 -5.69 -7.26
N VAL A 42 13.77 -6.55 -8.23
CA VAL A 42 14.50 -6.72 -9.46
C VAL A 42 14.39 -5.42 -10.24
N ASP A 43 15.51 -4.70 -10.32
CA ASP A 43 15.71 -3.64 -11.29
C ASP A 43 15.31 -4.17 -12.66
N LEU A 44 14.12 -3.81 -13.12
CA LEU A 44 13.70 -3.99 -14.51
C LEU A 44 14.44 -2.92 -15.32
N THR A 45 15.76 -2.98 -15.37
CA THR A 45 16.55 -2.25 -16.36
C THR A 45 16.34 -2.96 -17.70
N PRO A 46 15.53 -2.43 -18.62
CA PRO A 46 15.42 -3.01 -19.94
C PRO A 46 16.62 -2.47 -20.70
N GLU A 47 17.69 -3.27 -20.82
CA GLU A 47 18.83 -2.96 -21.68
C GLU A 47 18.45 -2.92 -23.19
N ALA A 48 17.15 -2.89 -23.52
CA ALA A 48 16.61 -3.01 -24.87
C ALA A 48 15.41 -2.11 -25.23
N LEU A 49 15.03 -1.11 -24.42
CA LEU A 49 14.00 -0.14 -24.83
C LEU A 49 14.39 1.31 -24.56
N ASP A 50 14.68 2.04 -25.63
CA ASP A 50 14.74 3.50 -25.72
C ASP A 50 13.32 4.08 -25.69
N ALA A 51 12.71 4.07 -24.50
CA ALA A 51 11.47 4.76 -24.18
C ALA A 51 11.55 5.11 -22.69
N GLU A 52 11.26 6.37 -22.32
CA GLU A 52 11.31 6.88 -20.94
C GLU A 52 10.91 5.81 -19.91
N THR A 53 11.93 5.20 -19.27
CA THR A 53 11.75 4.00 -18.46
C THR A 53 11.08 4.40 -17.15
N PHE A 54 9.77 4.25 -17.09
CA PHE A 54 9.02 4.38 -15.86
C PHE A 54 9.35 3.22 -14.93
N SER A 55 10.29 3.44 -14.00
CA SER A 55 10.59 2.48 -12.94
C SER A 55 9.54 2.62 -11.83
N LEU A 56 8.65 1.64 -11.73
CA LEU A 56 7.65 1.54 -10.67
C LEU A 56 8.27 1.58 -9.25
N PRO A 57 9.35 0.83 -8.97
CA PRO A 57 10.07 0.93 -7.70
C PRO A 57 10.57 2.34 -7.39
N ASP A 58 11.21 3.01 -8.35
CA ASP A 58 11.76 4.36 -8.16
C ASP A 58 10.64 5.40 -7.93
N LEU A 59 9.52 5.28 -8.66
CA LEU A 59 8.36 6.13 -8.40
C LEU A 59 7.80 5.92 -6.98
N ILE A 60 7.64 4.67 -6.56
CA ILE A 60 7.08 4.33 -5.25
C ILE A 60 8.03 4.82 -4.14
N GLY A 61 9.33 4.61 -4.29
CA GLY A 61 10.36 5.11 -3.38
C GLY A 61 10.31 6.64 -3.25
N LYS A 62 10.19 7.36 -4.37
CA LYS A 62 10.03 8.84 -4.38
C LYS A 62 8.73 9.31 -3.72
N LEU A 63 7.61 8.65 -3.98
CA LEU A 63 6.31 9.04 -3.40
C LEU A 63 6.30 8.85 -1.87
N THR A 64 6.89 7.75 -1.40
CA THR A 64 6.88 7.34 0.00
C THR A 64 8.07 7.83 0.82
N ASN A 65 9.10 8.41 0.18
CA ASN A 65 10.39 8.75 0.79
C ASN A 65 11.07 7.55 1.48
N ALA A 66 10.84 6.35 0.96
CA ALA A 66 11.28 5.09 1.55
C ALA A 66 12.21 4.34 0.57
N ALA A 67 13.35 4.97 0.23
CA ALA A 67 14.28 4.43 -0.77
C ALA A 67 14.93 3.11 -0.33
N ASP A 68 15.09 2.88 0.97
CA ASP A 68 15.78 1.71 1.53
C ASP A 68 14.82 0.59 1.98
N ILE A 69 13.50 0.77 1.78
CA ILE A 69 12.49 -0.21 2.22
C ILE A 69 12.02 -1.00 0.99
N PRO A 70 12.03 -2.35 1.03
CA PRO A 70 11.57 -3.15 -0.09
C PRO A 70 10.16 -2.77 -0.52
N VAL A 71 9.96 -2.57 -1.82
CA VAL A 71 8.68 -2.13 -2.41
C VAL A 71 7.52 -3.07 -2.02
N THR A 72 7.81 -4.35 -1.81
CA THR A 72 6.86 -5.36 -1.33
C THR A 72 6.23 -4.98 0.01
N ILE A 73 7.01 -4.44 0.94
CA ILE A 73 6.53 -3.95 2.24
C ILE A 73 5.58 -2.77 2.02
N ILE A 74 6.00 -1.80 1.20
CA ILE A 74 5.23 -0.58 0.92
C ILE A 74 3.87 -0.94 0.31
N ILE A 75 3.85 -1.80 -0.70
CA ILE A 75 2.62 -2.27 -1.35
C ILE A 75 1.73 -3.01 -0.35
N SER A 76 2.30 -3.84 0.53
CA SER A 76 1.52 -4.57 1.53
C SER A 76 0.83 -3.64 2.54
N LEU A 77 1.54 -2.65 3.08
CA LEU A 77 1.01 -1.66 4.02
C LEU A 77 -0.05 -0.78 3.34
N TYR A 78 0.25 -0.30 2.13
CA TYR A 78 -0.69 0.50 1.36
C TYR A 78 -1.99 -0.25 1.06
N THR A 79 -1.89 -1.50 0.59
CA THR A 79 -3.05 -2.35 0.31
C THR A 79 -3.89 -2.58 1.57
N LEU A 80 -3.24 -2.84 2.71
CA LEU A 80 -3.93 -3.01 3.99
C LEU A 80 -4.69 -1.74 4.41
N PHE A 81 -4.05 -0.57 4.37
CA PHE A 81 -4.71 0.68 4.75
C PHE A 81 -5.83 1.05 3.78
N LEU A 82 -5.62 0.85 2.48
CA LEU A 82 -6.64 1.12 1.47
C LEU A 82 -7.85 0.20 1.64
N TRP A 83 -7.60 -1.10 1.90
CA TRP A 83 -8.66 -2.06 2.20
C TRP A 83 -9.44 -1.66 3.46
N MET A 84 -8.76 -1.29 4.54
CA MET A 84 -9.42 -0.83 5.77
C MET A 84 -10.23 0.45 5.56
N ALA A 85 -9.68 1.44 4.86
CA ALA A 85 -10.37 2.68 4.55
C ALA A 85 -11.63 2.43 3.69
N SER A 86 -11.52 1.55 2.69
CA SER A 86 -12.66 1.19 1.84
C SER A 86 -13.73 0.40 2.60
N LEU A 87 -13.34 -0.59 3.40
CA LEU A 87 -14.27 -1.43 4.16
C LEU A 87 -15.03 -0.59 5.19
N LEU A 88 -14.31 0.14 6.03
CA LEU A 88 -14.91 0.96 7.09
C LEU A 88 -15.67 2.15 6.51
N GLY A 89 -15.13 2.80 5.48
CA GLY A 89 -15.78 3.90 4.79
C GLY A 89 -17.11 3.45 4.19
N ASN A 90 -17.14 2.32 3.47
CA ASN A 90 -18.40 1.84 2.89
C ASN A 90 -19.37 1.33 3.95
N TYR A 91 -18.89 0.71 5.03
CA TYR A 91 -19.75 0.22 6.11
C TYR A 91 -20.45 1.38 6.85
N TYR A 92 -19.72 2.44 7.21
CA TYR A 92 -20.28 3.54 8.01
C TYR A 92 -20.89 4.67 7.18
N LEU A 93 -20.32 4.99 6.01
CA LEU A 93 -20.69 6.18 5.24
C LEU A 93 -21.49 5.85 3.98
N ASN A 94 -21.57 4.57 3.56
CA ASN A 94 -22.29 4.15 2.36
C ASN A 94 -23.31 3.02 2.61
N PRO A 95 -24.24 3.16 3.59
CA PRO A 95 -25.21 2.10 3.90
C PRO A 95 -26.17 1.80 2.73
N MET A 96 -26.40 2.76 1.83
CA MET A 96 -27.23 2.59 0.63
C MET A 96 -26.46 2.04 -0.58
N GLN A 97 -25.17 1.73 -0.43
CA GLN A 97 -24.33 1.17 -1.50
C GLN A 97 -24.32 2.03 -2.78
N SER A 98 -24.28 3.35 -2.62
CA SER A 98 -24.19 4.31 -3.73
C SER A 98 -22.82 4.24 -4.41
N ASN A 99 -22.82 4.15 -5.74
CA ASN A 99 -21.60 4.14 -6.55
C ASN A 99 -20.76 5.40 -6.38
N LEU A 100 -21.40 6.57 -6.31
CA LEU A 100 -20.70 7.85 -6.19
C LEU A 100 -19.99 7.98 -4.85
N ILE A 101 -20.67 7.57 -3.77
CA ILE A 101 -20.09 7.58 -2.42
C ILE A 101 -18.96 6.54 -2.34
N GLY A 102 -19.16 5.35 -2.91
CA GLY A 102 -18.12 4.33 -3.00
C GLY A 102 -16.86 4.82 -3.72
N LEU A 103 -17.02 5.53 -4.84
CA LEU A 103 -15.89 6.15 -5.55
C LEU A 103 -15.23 7.27 -4.75
N ALA A 104 -15.99 8.09 -4.03
CA ALA A 104 -15.44 9.13 -3.18
C ALA A 104 -14.65 8.53 -2.01
N ILE A 105 -15.15 7.45 -1.39
CA ILE A 105 -14.46 6.69 -0.35
C ILE A 105 -13.18 6.08 -0.89
N LEU A 106 -13.23 5.45 -2.07
CA LEU A 106 -12.05 4.89 -2.70
C LEU A 106 -11.01 5.99 -2.98
N GLY A 107 -11.44 7.09 -3.60
CA GLY A 107 -10.59 8.24 -3.92
C GLY A 107 -9.92 8.83 -2.68
N GLY A 108 -10.69 9.15 -1.64
CA GLY A 108 -10.14 9.62 -0.36
C GLY A 108 -9.24 8.57 0.31
N GLY A 109 -9.64 7.30 0.24
CA GLY A 109 -8.90 6.15 0.74
C GLY A 109 -7.50 6.05 0.14
N LEU A 110 -7.33 6.26 -1.17
CA LEU A 110 -6.02 6.25 -1.84
C LEU A 110 -5.05 7.26 -1.20
N PHE A 111 -5.50 8.47 -0.90
CA PHE A 111 -4.65 9.50 -0.28
C PHE A 111 -4.36 9.22 1.18
N VAL A 112 -5.38 8.82 1.96
CA VAL A 112 -5.23 8.52 3.39
C VAL A 112 -4.30 7.32 3.57
N SER A 113 -4.49 6.26 2.81
CA SER A 113 -3.64 5.06 2.86
C SER A 113 -2.21 5.37 2.44
N LEU A 114 -1.98 6.18 1.41
CA LEU A 114 -0.64 6.62 1.03
C LEU A 114 0.03 7.43 2.13
N ALA A 115 -0.69 8.36 2.76
CA ALA A 115 -0.16 9.17 3.85
C ALA A 115 0.22 8.30 5.07
N LEU A 116 -0.61 7.31 5.41
CA LEU A 116 -0.34 6.37 6.51
C LEU A 116 0.85 5.46 6.20
N THR A 117 0.92 4.89 5.01
CA THR A 117 2.09 4.09 4.59
C THR A 117 3.34 4.93 4.69
N LYS A 118 3.32 6.14 4.13
CA LYS A 118 4.44 7.08 4.17
C LYS A 118 4.85 7.45 5.60
N ALA A 119 3.89 7.65 6.50
CA ALA A 119 4.19 7.95 7.90
C ALA A 119 4.92 6.79 8.61
N ILE A 120 4.61 5.54 8.25
CA ILE A 120 5.22 4.35 8.84
C ILE A 120 6.57 4.01 8.19
N THR A 121 6.70 4.22 6.88
CA THR A 121 7.91 3.87 6.12
C THR A 121 8.98 4.97 6.17
N GLN A 122 8.70 6.13 6.74
CA GLN A 122 9.72 7.17 6.91
C GLN A 122 10.70 6.79 8.02
N PRO A 123 12.01 6.76 7.74
CA PRO A 123 13.00 6.56 8.79
C PRO A 123 13.00 7.77 9.73
N GLU A 124 12.75 7.56 11.02
CA GLU A 124 12.75 8.62 12.06
C GLU A 124 14.09 9.36 12.22
N VAL A 125 15.13 8.93 11.49
CA VAL A 125 16.51 9.47 11.52
C VAL A 125 16.58 10.98 11.18
N ARG A 126 15.52 11.57 10.61
CA ARG A 126 15.45 13.03 10.36
C ARG A 126 14.96 13.87 11.56
N GLN A 127 14.74 13.30 12.74
CA GLN A 127 14.44 14.08 13.96
C GLN A 127 15.61 14.20 14.96
N GLY A 128 16.71 13.47 14.75
CA GLY A 128 17.86 13.49 15.66
C GLY A 128 18.99 14.49 15.32
N LYS A 129 18.83 15.34 14.29
CA LYS A 129 19.92 16.20 13.77
C LYS A 129 19.70 17.71 13.95
N ASP A 130 18.88 18.12 14.91
CA ASP A 130 18.74 19.54 15.29
C ASP A 130 19.10 19.87 16.76
N ASP A 131 19.45 18.87 17.58
CA ASP A 131 19.84 19.09 18.99
C ASP A 131 21.37 19.03 19.24
N GLY A 132 22.18 19.01 18.17
CA GLY A 132 23.64 18.89 18.24
C GLY A 132 24.45 20.18 18.09
N ASP A 133 23.84 21.28 17.64
CA ASP A 133 24.54 22.56 17.43
C ASP A 133 23.96 23.64 18.36
N LYS A 134 24.27 23.51 19.65
CA LYS A 134 24.40 24.65 20.55
C LYS A 134 25.75 24.52 21.22
N GLU A 135 26.77 24.98 20.50
CA GLU A 135 28.04 25.44 21.08
C GLU A 135 27.82 26.45 22.21
#